data_AF-A0A6I1W5A5-F1
#
_entry.id   AF-A0A6I1W5A5-F1
#
_cell.length_a   1.000
_cell.length_b   1.000
_cell.length_c   1.000
_cell.angle_alpha   90.00
_cell.angle_beta   90.00
_cell.angle_gamma   90.00
#
_symmetry.space_group_name_H-M   'P 1'
#
loop_
_entity.id
_entity.type
_entity.pdbx_description
1 polymer ?
#
loop_
_entity_poly.entity_id
_entity_poly.type
_entity_poly.pdbx_seq_one_letter_code
_entity_poly.pdbx_strand_id
1 'polypeptide(L)'
;LKEAFFDIWESATEQEARQRYTDWLAMMPDSQKTHWKPLTTAMANWDKQIFDYFGPAQRNTNAFTESINRSMRDLNRDSRGLSFEMFRAKTLFSLDHKVTRPKPKRESPFAGYTVMKDIFTLDESELPIDHGVPIEAVIRAIQGLR
;
A
#
# COMPACT_ATOMS: atom_id res chain seq x y z
N LEU A 1 6.98 -30.28 -7.02
CA LEU A 1 5.98 -29.83 -6.01
C LEU A 1 6.08 -28.35 -5.73
N LYS A 2 7.22 -27.82 -5.26
CA LYS A 2 7.35 -26.36 -5.01
C LYS A 2 7.05 -25.53 -6.27
N GLU A 3 7.79 -25.75 -7.36
CA GLU A 3 7.59 -24.97 -8.60
C GLU A 3 6.16 -25.13 -9.15
N ALA A 4 5.65 -26.37 -9.21
CA ALA A 4 4.25 -26.64 -9.59
C ALA A 4 3.20 -25.95 -8.70
N PHE A 5 3.53 -25.62 -7.44
CA PHE A 5 2.66 -24.78 -6.61
C PHE A 5 2.70 -23.32 -7.08
N PHE A 6 3.88 -22.77 -7.37
CA PHE A 6 4.01 -21.41 -7.89
C PHE A 6 3.32 -21.22 -9.23
N ASP A 7 3.31 -22.24 -10.10
CA ASP A 7 2.65 -22.20 -11.41
C ASP A 7 1.14 -21.92 -11.32
N ILE A 8 0.49 -22.19 -10.18
CA ILE A 8 -0.92 -21.84 -9.97
C ILE A 8 -1.13 -20.32 -10.09
N TRP A 9 -0.15 -19.49 -9.70
CA TRP A 9 -0.22 -18.03 -9.73
C TRP A 9 -0.11 -17.45 -11.15
N GLU A 10 0.30 -18.26 -12.13
CA GLU A 10 0.30 -17.90 -13.55
C GLU A 10 -1.07 -18.10 -14.22
N SER A 11 -2.02 -18.77 -13.56
CA SER A 11 -3.36 -19.04 -14.09
C SER A 11 -4.10 -17.75 -14.46
N ALA A 12 -4.89 -17.77 -15.53
CA ALA A 12 -5.65 -16.61 -16.01
C ALA A 12 -6.94 -16.38 -15.21
N THR A 13 -7.60 -17.48 -14.79
CA THR A 13 -8.91 -17.45 -14.14
C THR A 13 -8.91 -18.22 -12.82
N GLU A 14 -9.88 -17.91 -11.96
CA GLU A 14 -10.09 -18.62 -10.69
C GLU A 14 -10.29 -20.13 -10.89
N GLN A 15 -11.11 -20.52 -11.87
CA GLN A 15 -11.41 -21.92 -12.15
C GLN A 15 -10.14 -22.69 -12.53
N GLU A 16 -9.30 -22.09 -13.36
CA GLU A 16 -8.03 -22.66 -13.79
C GLU A 16 -7.05 -22.80 -12.61
N ALA A 17 -6.98 -21.79 -11.72
CA ALA A 17 -6.16 -21.84 -10.52
C ALA A 17 -6.60 -22.94 -9.56
N ARG A 18 -7.91 -23.11 -9.35
CA ARG A 18 -8.47 -24.19 -8.51
C ARG A 18 -8.17 -25.57 -9.08
N GLN A 19 -8.23 -25.73 -10.40
CA GLN A 19 -7.86 -26.98 -11.07
C GLN A 19 -6.38 -27.29 -10.83
N ARG A 20 -5.48 -26.33 -11.11
CA ARG A 20 -4.04 -26.51 -10.86
C ARG A 20 -3.73 -26.82 -9.40
N TYR A 21 -4.42 -26.21 -8.45
CA TYR A 21 -4.27 -26.52 -7.04
C TYR A 21 -4.69 -27.96 -6.70
N THR A 22 -5.79 -28.43 -7.30
CA THR A 22 -6.27 -29.81 -7.13
C THR A 22 -5.29 -30.82 -7.73
N ASP A 23 -4.77 -30.53 -8.92
CA ASP A 23 -3.76 -31.36 -9.59
C ASP A 23 -2.47 -31.41 -8.75
N TRP A 24 -2.05 -30.26 -8.21
CA TRP A 24 -0.90 -30.17 -7.32
C TRP A 24 -1.06 -31.01 -6.04
N LEU A 25 -2.25 -31.02 -5.43
CA LEU A 25 -2.56 -31.88 -4.29
C LEU A 25 -2.44 -33.37 -4.65
N ALA A 26 -2.88 -33.76 -5.84
CA ALA A 26 -2.79 -35.14 -6.32
C ALA A 26 -1.34 -35.58 -6.61
N MET A 27 -0.46 -34.65 -7.00
CA MET A 27 0.96 -34.93 -7.22
C MET A 27 1.75 -35.17 -5.93
N MET A 28 1.20 -34.86 -4.75
CA MET A 28 1.93 -34.89 -3.48
C MET A 28 2.09 -36.32 -2.92
N PRO A 29 3.32 -36.84 -2.77
CA PRO A 29 3.56 -38.14 -2.14
C PRO A 29 3.19 -38.13 -0.66
N ASP A 30 2.73 -39.27 -0.14
CA ASP A 30 2.32 -39.41 1.27
C ASP A 30 3.41 -39.01 2.27
N SER A 31 4.68 -39.32 1.97
CA SER A 31 5.82 -38.98 2.81
C SER A 31 6.03 -37.47 2.98
N GLN A 32 5.56 -36.65 2.03
CA GLN A 32 5.73 -35.20 2.08
C GLN A 32 4.51 -34.45 2.61
N LYS A 33 3.34 -35.11 2.75
CA LYS A 33 2.10 -34.48 3.22
C LYS A 33 2.28 -33.74 4.55
N THR A 34 3.06 -34.29 5.47
CA THR A 34 3.34 -33.65 6.76
C THR A 34 4.12 -32.34 6.62
N HIS A 35 5.07 -32.26 5.67
CA HIS A 35 5.86 -31.06 5.42
C HIS A 35 5.02 -29.94 4.79
N TRP A 36 4.08 -30.29 3.93
CA TRP A 36 3.18 -29.33 3.27
C TRP A 36 1.91 -29.04 4.04
N LYS A 37 1.63 -29.76 5.14
CA LYS A 37 0.42 -29.60 5.95
C LYS A 37 0.14 -28.15 6.37
N PRO A 38 1.12 -27.35 6.80
CA PRO A 38 0.84 -25.94 7.12
C PRO A 38 0.34 -25.14 5.91
N LEU A 39 0.91 -25.38 4.73
CA LEU A 39 0.52 -24.73 3.48
C LEU A 39 -0.88 -25.15 3.04
N THR A 40 -1.16 -26.45 2.98
CA THR A 40 -2.48 -26.96 2.57
C THR A 40 -3.58 -26.55 3.54
N THR A 41 -3.26 -26.48 4.84
CA THR A 41 -4.18 -25.96 5.86
C THR A 41 -4.47 -24.47 5.63
N ALA A 42 -3.46 -23.66 5.34
CA ALA A 42 -3.64 -22.24 5.03
C ALA A 42 -4.47 -22.04 3.76
N MET A 43 -4.18 -22.80 2.69
CA MET A 43 -4.94 -22.78 1.45
C MET A 43 -6.41 -23.18 1.65
N ALA A 44 -6.69 -24.13 2.55
CA ALA A 44 -8.07 -24.54 2.86
C ALA A 44 -8.81 -23.50 3.73
N ASN A 45 -8.14 -22.91 4.72
CA ASN A 45 -8.76 -21.94 5.63
C ASN A 45 -9.06 -20.59 4.93
N TRP A 46 -8.22 -20.21 3.96
CA TRP A 46 -8.29 -18.93 3.27
C TRP A 46 -8.62 -19.10 1.78
N ASP A 47 -9.29 -20.20 1.42
CA ASP A 47 -9.50 -20.60 0.03
C ASP A 47 -10.14 -19.46 -0.78
N LYS A 48 -11.21 -18.87 -0.22
CA LYS A 48 -11.96 -17.80 -0.85
C LYS A 48 -11.07 -16.59 -1.11
N GLN A 49 -10.36 -16.11 -0.09
CA GLN A 49 -9.53 -14.92 -0.21
C GLN A 49 -8.35 -15.12 -1.17
N ILE A 50 -7.77 -16.33 -1.18
CA ILE A 50 -6.66 -16.67 -2.07
C ILE A 50 -7.15 -16.74 -3.51
N PHE A 51 -8.28 -17.41 -3.77
CA PHE A 51 -8.80 -17.59 -5.12
C PHE A 51 -9.47 -16.33 -5.68
N ASP A 52 -10.00 -15.44 -4.83
CA ASP A 52 -10.49 -14.11 -5.21
C ASP A 52 -9.39 -13.30 -5.97
N TYR A 53 -8.10 -13.54 -5.72
CA TYR A 53 -6.97 -12.93 -6.46
C TYR A 53 -7.07 -13.11 -7.99
N PHE A 54 -7.60 -14.25 -8.45
CA PHE A 54 -7.72 -14.57 -9.87
C PHE A 54 -9.00 -14.00 -10.52
N GLY A 55 -9.80 -13.25 -9.76
CA GLY A 55 -11.01 -12.62 -10.24
C GLY A 55 -10.78 -11.47 -11.24
N PRO A 56 -11.85 -10.96 -11.88
CA PRO A 56 -11.78 -10.00 -13.01
C PRO A 56 -11.12 -8.66 -12.71
N ALA A 57 -10.92 -8.31 -11.43
CA ALA A 57 -10.51 -6.98 -10.99
C ALA A 57 -9.34 -6.96 -9.98
N GLN A 58 -8.71 -8.11 -9.66
CA GLN A 58 -8.00 -8.25 -8.38
C GLN A 58 -6.53 -8.74 -8.41
N ARG A 59 -5.82 -8.55 -9.52
CA ARG A 59 -4.35 -8.74 -9.53
C ARG A 59 -3.62 -7.48 -9.04
N ASN A 60 -3.73 -7.19 -7.75
CA ASN A 60 -2.99 -6.11 -7.12
C ASN A 60 -1.60 -6.57 -6.71
N THR A 61 -0.57 -5.79 -7.04
CA THR A 61 0.80 -6.06 -6.60
C THR A 61 0.99 -5.72 -5.11
N ASN A 62 1.67 -6.59 -4.38
CA ASN A 62 2.08 -6.37 -2.98
C ASN A 62 3.25 -5.37 -2.86
N ALA A 63 3.74 -4.79 -3.97
CA ALA A 63 4.91 -3.91 -3.96
C ALA A 63 4.73 -2.68 -3.07
N PHE A 64 3.53 -2.10 -3.02
CA PHE A 64 3.26 -0.91 -2.22
C PHE A 64 3.38 -1.20 -0.71
N THR A 65 2.72 -2.26 -0.27
CA THR A 65 2.73 -2.75 1.12
C THR A 65 4.11 -3.22 1.53
N GLU A 66 4.84 -3.91 0.66
CA GLU A 66 6.25 -4.31 0.92
C GLU A 66 7.18 -3.12 1.06
N SER A 67 7.05 -2.11 0.20
CA SER A 67 7.81 -0.86 0.27
C SER A 67 7.60 -0.16 1.61
N ILE A 68 6.35 -0.01 2.03
CA ILE A 68 6.01 0.60 3.33
C ILE A 68 6.57 -0.25 4.49
N ASN A 69 6.38 -1.57 4.45
CA ASN A 69 6.90 -2.46 5.49
C ASN A 69 8.42 -2.43 5.60
N ARG A 70 9.12 -2.20 4.49
CA ARG A 70 10.57 -2.00 4.47
C ARG A 70 10.94 -0.67 5.15
N SER A 71 10.31 0.44 4.75
CA SER A 71 10.54 1.76 5.34
C SER A 71 10.29 1.76 6.86
N MET A 72 9.23 1.10 7.33
CA MET A 72 8.95 0.96 8.76
C MET A 72 10.03 0.15 9.50
N ARG A 73 10.57 -0.91 8.89
CA ARG A 73 11.67 -1.71 9.47
C ARG A 73 12.95 -0.91 9.59
N ASP A 74 13.27 -0.10 8.58
CA ASP A 74 14.42 0.81 8.62
C ASP A 74 14.23 1.88 9.71
N LEU A 75 13.05 2.49 9.81
CA LEU A 75 12.73 3.44 10.87
C LEU A 75 12.88 2.83 12.27
N ASN A 76 12.42 1.58 12.45
CA ASN A 76 12.52 0.87 13.74
C ASN A 76 13.98 0.57 14.11
N ARG A 77 14.82 0.25 13.12
CA ARG A 77 16.26 0.06 13.34
C ARG A 77 16.91 1.36 13.81
N ASP A 78 16.49 2.50 13.25
CA ASP A 78 17.03 3.81 13.59
C ASP A 78 16.45 4.38 14.90
N SER A 79 15.38 3.80 15.42
CA SER A 79 14.72 4.18 16.69
C SER A 79 14.98 3.21 17.84
N ARG A 80 16.00 2.35 17.73
CA ARG A 80 16.36 1.40 18.80
C ARG A 80 16.53 2.12 20.14
N GLY A 81 15.85 1.63 21.18
CA GLY A 81 15.87 2.22 22.52
C GLY A 81 14.80 3.29 22.78
N LEU A 82 14.02 3.69 21.77
CA LEU A 82 12.84 4.53 21.97
C LEU A 82 11.67 3.70 22.50
N SER A 83 10.81 4.32 23.32
CA SER A 83 9.51 3.75 23.68
C SER A 83 8.62 3.65 22.44
N PHE A 84 7.59 2.78 22.50
CA PHE A 84 6.61 2.65 21.41
C PHE A 84 5.97 4.01 21.06
N GLU A 85 5.66 4.85 22.05
CA GLU A 85 5.08 6.17 21.81
C GLU A 85 6.01 7.08 21.02
N MET A 86 7.31 7.08 21.33
CA MET A 86 8.31 7.87 20.61
C MET A 86 8.54 7.34 19.19
N PHE A 87 8.53 6.01 19.00
CA PHE A 87 8.58 5.39 17.68
C PHE A 87 7.35 5.73 16.83
N ARG A 88 6.15 5.66 17.43
CA ARG A 88 4.88 6.02 16.78
C ARG A 88 4.89 7.49 16.37
N ALA A 89 5.31 8.39 17.26
CA ALA A 89 5.45 9.81 16.94
C ALA A 89 6.43 10.03 15.78
N LYS A 90 7.62 9.40 15.82
CA LYS A 90 8.59 9.47 14.72
C LYS A 90 8.01 8.94 13.40
N THR A 91 7.26 7.84 13.44
CA THR A 91 6.59 7.29 12.24
C THR A 91 5.56 8.26 11.69
N LEU A 92 4.72 8.86 12.53
CA LEU A 92 3.65 9.77 12.09
C LEU A 92 4.17 11.12 11.61
N PHE A 93 5.25 11.63 12.21
CA PHE A 93 5.74 13.00 11.98
C PHE A 93 7.04 13.10 11.17
N SER A 94 7.75 12.00 10.95
CA SER A 94 8.99 11.99 10.12
C SER A 94 8.78 11.38 8.74
N LEU A 95 7.63 10.76 8.47
CA LEU A 95 7.28 10.36 7.11
C LEU A 95 6.82 11.60 6.34
N ASP A 96 7.43 11.83 5.17
CA ASP A 96 7.02 12.91 4.29
C ASP A 96 5.53 12.80 4.00
N HIS A 97 4.84 13.93 4.17
CA HIS A 97 3.43 13.98 3.82
C HIS A 97 3.26 13.82 2.31
N LYS A 98 2.17 13.16 1.91
CA LYS A 98 1.78 13.15 0.51
C LYS A 98 1.29 14.56 0.15
N VAL A 99 2.14 15.31 -0.54
CA VAL A 99 1.77 16.61 -1.11
C VAL A 99 1.38 16.41 -2.56
N THR A 100 0.11 16.65 -2.89
CA THR A 100 -0.35 16.67 -4.28
C THR A 100 -0.24 18.09 -4.82
N ARG A 101 0.63 18.26 -5.82
CA ARG A 101 0.75 19.54 -6.52
C ARG A 101 -0.32 19.60 -7.62
N PRO A 102 -1.05 20.72 -7.74
CA PRO A 102 -1.99 20.89 -8.85
C PRO A 102 -1.24 20.79 -10.17
N LYS A 103 -1.88 20.21 -11.18
CA LYS A 103 -1.28 20.11 -12.52
C LYS A 103 -1.14 21.54 -13.07
N PRO A 104 0.01 21.90 -13.66
CA PRO A 104 0.19 23.22 -14.24
C PRO A 104 -0.87 23.45 -15.33
N LYS A 105 -1.57 24.59 -15.26
CA LYS A 105 -2.50 25.02 -16.32
C LYS A 105 -1.71 25.16 -17.62
N ARG A 106 -2.15 24.46 -18.68
CA ARG A 106 -1.53 24.55 -20.02
C ARG A 106 -2.09 25.77 -20.74
N GLU A 107 -1.74 26.95 -20.26
CA GLU A 107 -2.14 28.22 -20.88
C GLU A 107 -0.98 28.85 -21.63
N SER A 108 -1.27 29.56 -22.72
CA SER A 108 -0.22 30.20 -23.51
C SER A 108 0.36 31.40 -22.76
N PRO A 109 1.68 31.65 -22.81
CA PRO A 109 2.30 32.80 -22.16
C PRO A 109 1.78 34.16 -22.66
N PHE A 110 1.06 34.18 -23.79
CA PHE A 110 0.56 35.37 -24.46
C PHE A 110 -0.92 35.65 -24.17
N ALA A 111 -1.64 34.76 -23.49
CA ALA A 111 -3.03 34.99 -23.07
C ALA A 111 -3.14 36.00 -21.91
N GLY A 112 -2.04 36.30 -21.21
CA GLY A 112 -2.00 37.11 -19.99
C GLY A 112 -2.07 38.63 -20.15
N TYR A 113 -2.05 39.20 -21.36
CA TYR A 113 -2.10 40.66 -21.55
C TYR A 113 -3.42 41.30 -21.12
N THR A 114 -4.48 40.51 -20.94
CA THR A 114 -5.79 40.97 -20.45
C THR A 114 -5.96 40.84 -18.92
N VAL A 115 -5.01 40.21 -18.22
CA VAL A 115 -5.13 39.79 -16.81
C VAL A 115 -4.06 40.45 -15.92
N MET A 116 -3.75 41.73 -16.19
CA MET A 116 -2.94 42.55 -15.27
C MET A 116 -3.77 43.03 -14.05
N LYS A 117 -4.77 42.25 -13.62
CA LYS A 117 -5.79 42.67 -12.67
C LYS A 117 -5.77 41.96 -11.32
N ASP A 118 -5.00 40.89 -11.17
CA ASP A 118 -5.09 40.01 -9.99
C ASP A 118 -3.71 39.50 -9.53
N ILE A 119 -2.74 40.39 -9.39
CA ILE A 119 -1.41 40.06 -8.84
C ILE A 119 -1.47 39.75 -7.32
N PHE A 120 -2.56 40.10 -6.63
CA PHE A 120 -2.69 39.99 -5.17
C PHE A 120 -3.72 38.96 -4.68
N THR A 121 -4.40 38.27 -5.58
CA THR A 121 -5.40 37.23 -5.24
C THR A 121 -4.75 35.85 -5.41
N LEU A 122 -4.39 35.23 -4.29
CA LEU A 122 -3.93 33.84 -4.27
C LEU A 122 -5.11 32.93 -4.66
N ASP A 123 -5.04 32.30 -5.82
CA ASP A 123 -5.98 31.24 -6.21
C ASP A 123 -5.70 30.00 -5.34
N GLU A 124 -6.56 29.75 -4.36
CA GLU A 124 -6.45 28.60 -3.45
C GLU A 124 -6.37 27.25 -4.20
N SER A 125 -6.90 27.18 -5.44
CA SER A 125 -6.83 25.98 -6.27
C SER A 125 -5.43 25.68 -6.84
N GLU A 126 -4.51 26.64 -6.75
CA GLU A 126 -3.12 26.50 -7.19
C GLU A 126 -2.17 26.11 -6.05
N LEU A 127 -2.66 26.04 -4.81
CA LEU A 127 -1.85 25.64 -3.67
C LEU A 127 -1.65 24.11 -3.63
N PRO A 128 -0.47 23.63 -3.24
CA PRO A 128 -0.26 22.21 -2.97
C PRO A 128 -1.18 21.71 -1.85
N ILE A 129 -1.87 20.60 -2.08
CA ILE A 129 -2.70 19.97 -1.05
C ILE A 129 -1.82 19.00 -0.27
N ASP A 130 -1.57 19.34 0.99
CA ASP A 130 -0.92 18.46 1.95
C ASP A 130 -1.96 17.51 2.59
N HIS A 131 -1.79 16.20 2.38
CA HIS A 131 -2.66 15.17 2.96
C HIS A 131 -2.20 14.69 4.35
N GLY A 132 -1.13 15.26 4.90
CA GLY A 132 -0.68 14.95 6.26
C GLY A 132 -1.54 15.58 7.35
N VAL A 133 -1.24 15.24 8.59
CA VAL A 133 -1.89 15.87 9.76
C VAL A 133 -1.08 17.13 10.11
N PRO A 134 -1.67 18.35 10.03
CA PRO A 134 -0.93 19.56 10.33
C PRO A 134 -0.55 19.61 11.82
N ILE A 135 0.70 20.00 12.10
CA ILE A 135 1.25 20.07 13.46
C ILE A 135 0.40 21.01 14.33
N GLU A 136 -0.12 22.09 13.75
CA GLU A 136 -1.01 23.04 14.43
C GLU A 136 -2.29 22.37 14.93
N ALA A 137 -2.88 21.46 14.15
CA ALA A 137 -4.07 20.72 14.58
C ALA A 137 -3.77 19.77 15.74
N VAL A 138 -2.57 19.15 15.73
CA VAL A 138 -2.10 18.30 16.84
C VAL A 138 -1.88 19.12 18.09
N ILE A 139 -1.20 20.27 17.98
CA ILE A 139 -0.97 21.19 19.10
C ILE A 139 -2.30 21.65 19.68
N ARG A 140 -3.26 22.06 18.83
CA ARG A 140 -4.59 22.50 19.26
C ARG A 140 -5.37 21.37 19.96
N ALA A 141 -5.28 20.13 19.47
CA ALA A 141 -5.92 18.98 20.10
C ALA A 141 -5.34 18.70 21.50
N ILE A 142 -4.01 18.76 21.65
CA ILE A 142 -3.34 18.56 22.94
C ILE A 142 -3.68 19.70 23.92
N GLN A 143 -3.70 20.94 23.45
CA GLN A 143 -3.97 22.12 24.27
C GLN A 143 -5.45 22.27 24.62
N GLY A 144 -6.36 21.80 23.75
CA GLY A 144 -7.81 21.79 23.98
C GLY A 144 -8.35 20.57 24.72
N LEU A 145 -7.49 19.62 25.07
CA LEU A 145 -7.79 18.45 25.92
C LEU A 145 -7.56 18.73 27.42
N ARG A 146 -7.47 19.99 27.83
CA ARG A 146 -7.48 20.43 29.23
C ARG A 146 -8.84 20.93 29.65
#